data_AF-A0A2V6LB60-F1
#
_entry.id   AF-A0A2V6LB60-F1
#
_cell.length_a   1.000
_cell.length_b   1.000
_cell.length_c   1.000
_cell.angle_alpha   90.00
_cell.angle_beta   90.00
_cell.angle_gamma   90.00
#
_symmetry.space_group_name_H-M   'P 1'
#
loop_
_entity.id
_entity.type
_entity.pdbx_description
1 polymer ?
#
loop_
_entity_poly.entity_id
_entity_poly.type
_entity_poly.pdbx_seq_one_letter_code
_entity_poly.pdbx_strand_id
1 'polypeptide(L)'
;MKFWFWFLWSIGAFIAVEALYFFFSLAAHGRVASFNILPWLIILAVLAAVVEGSVWLRSAGQRVVAIALLLLLAIPAALYVLFFLVLLIIHPNFH
;
A
#
# COMPACT_ATOMS: atom_id res chain seq x y z
N MET A 1 -21.84 0.50 1.78
CA MET A 1 -20.67 1.23 2.32
C MET A 1 -19.77 0.37 3.23
N LYS A 2 -20.30 -0.44 4.17
CA LYS A 2 -19.47 -1.24 5.09
C LYS A 2 -18.53 -2.22 4.36
N PHE A 3 -19.03 -2.93 3.37
CA PHE A 3 -18.24 -3.84 2.53
C PHE A 3 -17.08 -3.12 1.82
N TRP A 4 -17.39 -2.07 1.04
CA TRP A 4 -16.40 -1.32 0.26
C TRP A 4 -15.25 -0.75 1.09
N PHE A 5 -15.55 -0.23 2.29
CA PHE A 5 -14.50 0.23 3.19
C PHE A 5 -13.53 -0.90 3.54
N TRP A 6 -14.03 -2.04 4.02
CA TRP A 6 -13.18 -3.14 4.45
C TRP A 6 -12.44 -3.81 3.30
N PHE A 7 -13.05 -3.87 2.11
CA PHE A 7 -12.37 -4.31 0.90
C PHE A 7 -11.17 -3.40 0.58
N LEU A 8 -11.38 -2.08 0.45
CA LEU A 8 -10.30 -1.13 0.18
C LEU A 8 -9.25 -1.10 1.29
N TRP A 9 -9.68 -1.20 2.55
CA TRP A 9 -8.79 -1.27 3.71
C TRP A 9 -7.91 -2.51 3.67
N SER A 10 -8.45 -3.67 3.27
CA SER A 10 -7.66 -4.91 3.15
C SER A 10 -6.54 -4.81 2.12
N ILE A 11 -6.76 -4.09 1.01
CA ILE A 11 -5.71 -3.79 0.02
C ILE A 11 -4.62 -2.94 0.67
N GLY A 12 -5.01 -1.87 1.39
CA GLY A 12 -4.07 -1.00 2.10
C GLY A 12 -3.26 -1.74 3.18
N ALA A 13 -3.91 -2.60 3.95
CA ALA A 13 -3.27 -3.42 4.97
C ALA A 13 -2.28 -4.43 4.36
N PHE A 14 -2.64 -5.05 3.23
CA PHE A 14 -1.75 -5.96 2.51
C PHE A 14 -0.48 -5.24 2.03
N ILE A 15 -0.63 -4.06 1.41
CA ILE A 15 0.51 -3.24 0.96
C ILE A 15 1.39 -2.82 2.15
N ALA A 16 0.80 -2.48 3.29
CA ALA A 16 1.55 -2.16 4.50
C ALA A 16 2.37 -3.36 5.02
N VAL A 17 1.79 -4.56 4.98
CA VAL A 17 2.49 -5.80 5.36
C VAL A 17 3.65 -6.09 4.40
N GLU A 18 3.45 -5.94 3.09
CA GLU A 18 4.52 -6.09 2.11
C GLU A 18 5.66 -5.11 2.36
N ALA A 19 5.34 -3.82 2.59
CA ALA A 19 6.35 -2.80 2.88
C ALA A 19 7.14 -3.12 4.16
N LEU A 20 6.47 -3.60 5.22
CA LEU A 20 7.13 -4.04 6.45
C LEU A 20 8.05 -5.24 6.20
N TYR A 21 7.57 -6.24 5.44
CA TYR A 21 8.37 -7.40 5.07
C TYR A 21 9.67 -6.99 4.34
N PHE A 22 9.57 -6.14 3.33
CA PHE A 22 10.75 -5.66 2.59
C PHE A 22 11.67 -4.82 3.48
N PHE A 23 11.13 -3.93 4.30
CA PHE A 23 11.93 -3.13 5.24
C PHE A 23 12.77 -4.02 6.16
N PHE A 24 12.14 -4.97 6.85
CA PHE A 24 12.84 -5.85 7.79
C PHE A 24 13.78 -6.82 7.08
N SER A 25 13.40 -7.36 5.91
CA SER A 25 14.27 -8.23 5.10
C SER A 25 15.54 -7.49 4.65
N LEU A 26 15.40 -6.28 4.12
CA LEU A 26 16.54 -5.46 3.71
C LEU A 26 17.39 -5.03 4.91
N ALA A 27 16.78 -4.74 6.06
CA ALA A 27 17.49 -4.36 7.28
C ALA A 27 18.33 -5.52 7.82
N ALA A 28 17.78 -6.74 7.84
CA ALA A 28 18.48 -7.96 8.26
C ALA A 28 19.71 -8.26 7.40
N HIS A 29 19.71 -7.82 6.13
CA HIS A 29 20.84 -7.96 5.22
C HIS A 29 21.74 -6.72 5.16
N GLY A 30 21.58 -5.76 6.08
CA GLY A 30 22.40 -4.54 6.15
C GLY A 30 22.16 -3.55 4.99
N ARG A 31 21.14 -3.75 4.17
CA ARG A 31 20.86 -2.96 2.95
C ARG A 31 20.03 -1.69 3.20
N VAL A 32 19.43 -1.54 4.38
CA VAL A 32 18.64 -0.33 4.73
C VAL A 32 19.53 0.78 5.28
N ALA A 33 20.54 0.43 6.10
CA ALA A 33 21.28 1.36 6.94
C ALA A 33 22.31 2.23 6.19
N SER A 34 22.74 1.84 4.99
CA SER A 34 23.81 2.57 4.28
C SER A 34 23.33 3.73 3.41
N PHE A 35 22.08 3.75 2.92
CA PHE A 35 21.61 4.83 2.02
C PHE A 35 20.10 5.17 2.06
N ASN A 36 19.22 4.37 2.68
CA ASN A 36 17.77 4.47 2.42
C ASN A 36 16.84 4.52 3.66
N ILE A 37 17.38 4.62 4.87
CA ILE A 37 16.54 4.58 6.09
C ILE A 37 15.46 5.66 6.11
N LEU A 38 15.78 6.91 5.71
CA LEU A 38 14.82 8.01 5.74
C LEU A 38 13.65 7.80 4.75
N PRO A 39 13.87 7.49 3.46
CA PRO A 39 12.78 7.09 2.55
C PRO A 39 11.91 5.96 3.09
N TRP A 40 12.52 4.93 3.69
CA TRP A 40 11.78 3.81 4.28
C TRP A 40 10.88 4.25 5.43
N LEU A 41 11.38 5.06 6.36
CA LEU A 41 10.59 5.57 7.47
C LEU A 41 9.43 6.45 6.99
N ILE A 42 9.64 7.27 5.95
CA ILE A 42 8.57 8.07 5.34
C ILE A 42 7.49 7.16 4.74
N ILE A 43 7.87 6.14 3.97
CA ILE A 43 6.93 5.19 3.37
C ILE A 43 6.10 4.50 4.47
N LEU A 44 6.75 3.98 5.51
CA LEU A 44 6.08 3.31 6.62
C LEU A 44 5.14 4.26 7.38
N ALA A 45 5.57 5.49 7.63
CA ALA A 45 4.74 6.50 8.29
C ALA A 45 3.50 6.86 7.46
N VAL A 46 3.65 7.03 6.14
CA VAL A 46 2.52 7.30 5.23
C VAL A 46 1.56 6.11 5.20
N LEU A 47 2.06 4.87 5.13
CA LEU A 47 1.22 3.68 5.13
C LEU A 47 0.47 3.52 6.45
N ALA A 48 1.13 3.73 7.59
CA ALA A 48 0.48 3.73 8.91
C ALA A 48 -0.61 4.81 8.97
N ALA A 49 -0.32 6.04 8.52
CA ALA A 49 -1.29 7.13 8.49
C ALA A 49 -2.49 6.81 7.59
N VAL A 50 -2.31 6.13 6.46
CA VAL A 50 -3.41 5.72 5.57
C VAL A 50 -4.26 4.61 6.21
N VAL A 51 -3.62 3.55 6.71
CA VAL A 51 -4.31 2.36 7.25
C VAL A 51 -5.03 2.68 8.56
N GLU A 52 -4.35 3.32 9.51
CA GLU A 52 -4.93 3.69 10.81
C GLU A 52 -5.82 4.93 10.69
N GLY A 53 -5.37 5.93 9.94
CA GLY A 53 -6.12 7.17 9.74
C GLY A 53 -7.46 6.94 9.03
N SER A 54 -7.55 6.00 8.09
CA SER A 54 -8.84 5.64 7.48
C SER A 54 -9.82 4.99 8.47
N VAL A 55 -9.33 4.18 9.42
CA VAL A 55 -10.16 3.61 10.50
C VAL A 55 -10.62 4.69 11.46
N TRP A 56 -9.71 5.59 11.85
CA TRP A 56 -10.03 6.74 12.70
C TRP A 56 -11.08 7.65 12.05
N LEU A 57 -10.88 8.07 10.80
CA LEU A 57 -11.84 8.87 10.03
C LEU A 57 -13.21 8.19 9.94
N ARG A 58 -13.24 6.87 9.71
CA ARG A 58 -14.48 6.10 9.69
C ARG A 58 -15.19 6.11 11.05
N SER A 59 -14.45 6.00 12.16
CA SER A 59 -15.01 6.06 13.51
C SER A 59 -15.54 7.44 13.88
N ALA A 60 -14.91 8.50 13.35
CA ALA A 60 -15.33 9.89 13.48
C ALA A 60 -16.53 10.27 12.56
N GLY A 61 -17.13 9.30 11.86
CA GLY A 61 -18.26 9.54 10.95
C GLY A 61 -17.85 10.05 9.55
N GLN A 62 -16.58 10.36 9.32
CA GLN A 62 -16.04 10.88 8.06
C GLN A 62 -15.78 9.77 7.02
N ARG A 63 -16.82 8.99 6.72
CA ARG A 63 -16.72 7.79 5.86
C ARG A 63 -16.25 8.10 4.43
N VAL A 64 -16.68 9.22 3.86
CA VAL A 64 -16.30 9.60 2.49
C VAL A 64 -14.80 9.89 2.41
N VAL A 65 -14.27 10.64 3.40
CA VAL A 65 -12.84 10.95 3.49
C VAL A 65 -12.01 9.68 3.71
N ALA A 66 -12.48 8.77 4.57
CA ALA A 66 -11.83 7.49 4.78
C ALA A 66 -11.72 6.64 3.51
N ILE A 67 -12.79 6.60 2.69
CA ILE A 67 -12.79 5.88 1.40
C ILE A 67 -11.86 6.57 0.41
N ALA A 68 -11.91 7.91 0.30
CA ALA A 68 -11.04 8.67 -0.58
C ALA A 68 -9.55 8.42 -0.26
N LEU A 69 -9.20 8.42 1.02
CA LEU A 69 -7.83 8.12 1.49
C LEU A 69 -7.39 6.71 1.08
N LEU A 70 -8.26 5.70 1.23
CA LEU A 70 -7.94 4.32 0.82
C LEU A 70 -7.84 4.16 -0.71
N LEU A 71 -8.64 4.90 -1.47
CA LEU A 71 -8.58 4.88 -2.94
C LEU A 71 -7.25 5.41 -3.49
N LEU A 72 -6.61 6.35 -2.79
CA LEU A 72 -5.26 6.82 -3.16
C LEU A 72 -4.23 5.69 -3.19
N LEU A 73 -4.41 4.64 -2.38
CA LEU A 73 -3.55 3.46 -2.38
C LEU A 73 -4.08 2.35 -3.30
N ALA A 74 -5.40 2.11 -3.27
CA ALA A 74 -6.00 0.99 -3.98
C ALA A 74 -6.01 1.17 -5.52
N ILE A 75 -6.18 2.38 -6.03
CA ILE A 75 -6.17 2.65 -7.47
C ILE A 75 -4.80 2.33 -8.08
N PRO A 76 -3.66 2.89 -7.61
CA PRO A 76 -2.36 2.55 -8.19
C PRO A 76 -2.01 1.07 -8.01
N ALA A 77 -2.39 0.45 -6.89
CA ALA A 77 -2.20 -0.99 -6.70
C ALA A 77 -2.99 -1.84 -7.71
N ALA A 78 -4.26 -1.51 -7.94
CA ALA A 78 -5.09 -2.20 -8.94
C ALA A 78 -4.56 -2.01 -10.37
N LEU A 79 -4.09 -0.80 -10.70
CA LEU A 79 -3.46 -0.52 -11.99
C LEU A 79 -2.15 -1.28 -12.18
N TYR A 80 -1.35 -1.40 -11.12
CA TYR A 80 -0.12 -2.20 -11.14
C TYR A 80 -0.43 -3.68 -11.39
N VAL A 81 -1.37 -4.27 -10.67
CA VAL A 81 -1.81 -5.66 -10.90
C VAL A 81 -2.34 -5.83 -12.33
N LEU A 82 -3.18 -4.91 -12.80
CA LEU A 82 -3.71 -4.94 -14.17
C LEU A 82 -2.58 -4.87 -15.20
N PHE A 83 -1.58 -4.01 -15.01
CA PHE A 83 -0.42 -3.93 -15.88
C PHE A 83 0.30 -5.28 -15.97
N PHE A 84 0.57 -5.94 -14.85
CA PHE A 84 1.18 -7.27 -14.85
C PHE A 84 0.30 -8.35 -15.47
N LEU A 85 -1.01 -8.30 -15.27
CA LEU A 85 -1.95 -9.22 -15.94
C LEU A 85 -1.92 -9.04 -17.46
N VAL A 86 -1.87 -7.79 -17.94
CA VAL A 86 -1.71 -7.51 -19.37
C VAL A 86 -0.39 -8.12 -19.85
N LEU A 87 0.74 -7.84 -19.20
CA LEU A 87 2.04 -8.40 -19.57
C LEU A 87 2.03 -9.95 -19.61
N LEU A 88 1.32 -10.60 -18.68
CA LEU A 88 1.19 -12.05 -18.65
C LEU A 88 0.42 -12.57 -19.88
N ILE A 89 -0.63 -11.87 -20.31
CA ILE A 89 -1.49 -12.27 -21.43
C ILE A 89 -0.81 -12.00 -22.77
N ILE A 90 -0.17 -10.83 -22.92
CA ILE A 90 0.41 -10.40 -24.20
C ILE A 90 1.78 -11.02 -24.49
N HIS A 91 2.37 -11.75 -23.53
CA HIS A 91 3.69 -12.40 -23.64
C HIS A 91 4.73 -11.53 -24.38
N PRO A 92 4.99 -10.31 -23.90
CA PRO A 92 5.83 -9.37 -24.60
C PRO A 92 7.26 -9.87 -24.58
N ASN A 93 7.97 -9.62 -25.68
CA ASN A 93 9.36 -9.97 -25.76
C ASN A 93 10.23 -8.88 -25.14
N PHE A 94 10.72 -9.11 -23.92
CA PHE A 94 11.62 -8.20 -23.21
C PHE A 94 13.09 -8.48 -23.60
N HIS A 95 13.42 -8.23 -24.87
CA HIS A 95 14.79 -8.27 -25.37
C HIS A 95 15.42 -6.88 -25.42
#